data_AF-A0ABD7CLW5-F1
#
_entry.id   AF-A0ABD7CLW5-F1
#
_cell.length_a   1.000
_cell.length_b   1.000
_cell.length_c   1.000
_cell.angle_alpha   90.00
_cell.angle_beta   90.00
_cell.angle_gamma   90.00
#
_symmetry.space_group_name_H-M   'P 1'
#
loop_
_entity.id
_entity.type
_entity.pdbx_description
1 polymer ?
#
loop_
_entity_poly.entity_id
_entity_poly.type
_entity_poly.pdbx_seq_one_letter_code
_entity_poly.pdbx_strand_id
1 'polypeptide(L)'
;MGKKYLVLCNRHNSIFGGEWGLFWGYRESEGGYNSDLRTAHRFEESEIDRFKDDRDIPIPIDVLGIPEEYEDEKTINENIKVMIEKGTLNNLLDLDLRPLHQTGQYCPNCGEEL
;
A
#
# COMPACT_ATOMS: atom_id res chain seq x y z
N MET A 1 0.86 19.49 13.88
CA MET A 1 0.31 18.77 12.72
C MET A 1 -0.38 17.52 13.25
N GLY A 2 -1.54 17.18 12.69
CA GLY A 2 -2.24 15.93 13.02
C GLY A 2 -1.52 14.74 12.40
N LYS A 3 -1.80 13.52 12.88
CA LYS A 3 -1.21 12.32 12.32
C LYS A 3 -1.74 12.07 10.92
N LYS A 4 -0.84 11.72 10.00
CA LYS A 4 -1.18 11.36 8.62
C LYS A 4 -1.13 9.86 8.41
N TYR A 5 -2.00 9.38 7.52
CA TYR A 5 -2.16 7.98 7.21
C TYR A 5 -2.12 7.76 5.70
N LEU A 6 -1.53 6.64 5.28
CA LEU A 6 -1.86 6.02 4.00
C LEU A 6 -2.93 4.96 4.26
N VAL A 7 -3.89 4.80 3.36
CA VAL A 7 -4.90 3.74 3.48
C VAL A 7 -4.54 2.63 2.50
N LEU A 8 -4.09 1.49 3.02
CA LEU A 8 -3.76 0.30 2.24
C LEU A 8 -5.04 -0.42 1.83
N CYS A 9 -5.24 -0.63 0.53
CA CYS A 9 -6.30 -1.45 -0.01
C CYS A 9 -5.86 -2.92 -0.06
N ASN A 10 -6.46 -3.76 0.78
CA ASN A 10 -6.26 -5.21 0.79
C ASN A 10 -7.28 -5.95 -0.11
N ARG A 11 -8.17 -5.22 -0.78
CA ARG A 11 -9.16 -5.79 -1.71
C ARG A 11 -8.58 -6.07 -3.10
N HIS A 12 -7.74 -5.18 -3.61
CA HIS A 12 -7.33 -5.18 -5.02
C HIS A 12 -5.88 -5.62 -5.22
N ASN A 13 -5.62 -6.88 -4.88
CA ASN A 13 -4.27 -7.42 -4.81
C ASN A 13 -3.52 -7.53 -6.15
N SER A 14 -4.20 -7.43 -7.30
CA SER A 14 -3.64 -7.70 -8.63
C SER A 14 -3.35 -6.48 -9.51
N ILE A 15 -3.74 -5.27 -9.10
CA ILE A 15 -3.71 -4.10 -10.01
C ILE A 15 -2.26 -3.63 -10.29
N PHE A 16 -1.33 -3.82 -9.36
CA PHE A 16 0.05 -3.32 -9.48
C PHE A 16 1.12 -4.41 -9.36
N GLY A 17 0.77 -5.66 -9.67
CA GLY A 17 1.62 -6.82 -9.40
C GLY A 17 1.39 -7.33 -7.97
N GLY A 18 1.42 -8.65 -7.82
CA GLY A 18 0.99 -9.33 -6.59
C GLY A 18 1.67 -8.91 -5.30
N GLU A 19 2.90 -8.45 -5.42
CA GLU A 19 3.84 -8.30 -4.30
C GLU A 19 3.77 -6.92 -3.65
N TRP A 20 3.21 -5.91 -4.31
CA TRP A 20 3.30 -4.51 -3.87
C TRP A 20 2.04 -4.06 -3.13
N GLY A 21 2.25 -3.25 -2.09
CA GLY A 21 1.20 -2.53 -1.40
C GLY A 21 0.47 -1.58 -2.34
N LEU A 22 -0.85 -1.50 -2.18
CA LEU A 22 -1.71 -0.65 -2.98
C LEU A 22 -2.45 0.32 -2.07
N PHE A 23 -2.30 1.62 -2.28
CA PHE A 23 -2.87 2.63 -1.40
C PHE A 23 -3.98 3.41 -2.10
N TRP A 24 -4.91 3.96 -1.32
CA TRP A 24 -5.98 4.79 -1.83
C TRP A 24 -5.48 6.16 -2.30
N GLY A 25 -5.98 6.56 -3.47
CA GLY A 25 -5.84 7.91 -3.99
C GLY A 25 -4.44 8.30 -4.45
N TYR A 26 -4.38 9.50 -5.01
CA TYR A 26 -3.17 10.22 -5.37
C TYR A 26 -3.14 11.57 -4.65
N ARG A 27 -1.98 12.23 -4.62
CA ARG A 27 -1.78 13.54 -3.97
C ARG A 27 -2.89 14.54 -4.31
N GLU A 28 -3.34 14.54 -5.57
CA GLU A 28 -4.34 15.49 -6.09
C GLU A 28 -5.78 14.95 -6.16
N SER A 29 -6.05 13.74 -5.65
CA SER A 29 -7.40 13.19 -5.57
C SER A 29 -7.48 12.01 -4.62
N GLU A 30 -8.57 11.95 -3.87
CA GLU A 30 -8.88 10.80 -3.03
C GLU A 30 -9.28 9.55 -3.86
N GLY A 31 -9.61 9.71 -5.16
CA GLY A 31 -10.14 8.63 -6.00
C GLY A 31 -9.07 7.73 -6.62
N GLY A 32 -9.38 6.43 -6.74
CA GLY A 32 -8.52 5.43 -7.40
C GLY A 32 -7.51 4.76 -6.46
N TYR A 33 -6.47 4.15 -7.04
CA TYR A 33 -5.41 3.47 -6.30
C TYR A 33 -4.02 3.84 -6.82
N ASN A 34 -3.04 3.87 -5.92
CA ASN A 34 -1.66 4.20 -6.21
C ASN A 34 -0.70 3.34 -5.38
N SER A 35 0.32 2.76 -6.01
CA SER A 35 1.38 2.02 -5.31
C SER A 35 2.64 2.85 -5.08
N ASP A 36 2.77 4.03 -5.70
CA ASP A 36 3.92 4.91 -5.51
C ASP A 36 3.72 5.75 -4.23
N LEU A 37 4.46 5.41 -3.18
CA LEU A 37 4.36 6.02 -1.85
C LEU A 37 4.60 7.54 -1.86
N ARG A 38 5.38 8.03 -2.82
CA ARG A 38 5.70 9.46 -2.94
C ARG A 38 4.45 10.28 -3.24
N THR A 39 3.55 9.72 -4.06
CA THR A 39 2.35 10.38 -4.58
C THR A 39 1.05 9.80 -4.03
N ALA A 40 1.10 8.76 -3.20
CA ALA A 40 -0.06 8.22 -2.49
C ALA A 40 -0.72 9.27 -1.58
N HIS A 41 -2.05 9.23 -1.49
CA HIS A 41 -2.79 10.22 -0.73
C HIS A 41 -2.55 10.07 0.78
N ARG A 42 -2.28 11.20 1.45
CA ARG A 42 -2.00 11.31 2.88
C ARG A 42 -3.23 11.81 3.63
N PHE A 43 -4.05 10.87 4.09
CA PHE A 43 -5.29 11.14 4.83
C PHE A 43 -5.00 11.69 6.22
N GLU A 44 -5.84 12.62 6.68
CA GLU A 44 -5.91 13.06 8.07
C GLU A 44 -6.64 12.04 8.94
N GLU A 45 -6.40 12.09 10.24
CA GLU A 45 -7.09 11.26 11.24
C GLU A 45 -8.63 11.39 11.20
N SER A 46 -9.17 12.56 10.83
CA SER A 46 -10.62 12.75 10.69
C SER A 46 -11.22 12.02 9.47
N GLU A 47 -10.40 11.64 8.50
CA GLU A 47 -10.82 11.02 7.24
C GLU A 47 -10.75 9.50 7.30
N ILE A 48 -9.96 8.94 8.23
CA ILE A 48 -9.74 7.49 8.31
C ILE A 48 -10.92 6.72 8.92
N ASP A 49 -11.82 7.39 9.64
CA ASP A 49 -12.96 6.75 10.30
C ASP A 49 -13.88 5.98 9.34
N ARG A 50 -13.93 6.41 8.07
CA ARG A 50 -14.70 5.74 7.01
C ARG A 50 -14.07 4.44 6.48
N PHE A 51 -12.80 4.20 6.81
CA PHE A 51 -12.01 3.05 6.35
C PHE A 51 -11.77 2.01 7.45
N LYS A 52 -12.58 2.01 8.53
CA LYS A 52 -12.48 1.03 9.62
C LYS A 52 -13.14 -0.31 9.27
N ASP A 53 -12.74 -0.92 8.15
CA ASP A 53 -13.11 -2.30 7.82
C ASP A 53 -11.85 -3.16 7.59
N ASP A 54 -11.99 -4.49 7.54
CA ASP A 54 -10.84 -5.39 7.39
C ASP A 54 -10.20 -5.33 5.98
N ARG A 55 -10.75 -4.51 5.06
CA ARG A 55 -10.35 -4.46 3.64
C ARG A 55 -9.51 -3.25 3.31
N ASP A 56 -9.68 -2.17 4.05
CA ASP A 56 -8.89 -0.96 3.95
C ASP A 56 -8.19 -0.70 5.29
N ILE A 57 -6.87 -0.67 5.29
CA ILE A 57 -6.06 -0.63 6.52
C ILE A 57 -5.38 0.74 6.60
N PRO A 58 -5.80 1.64 7.51
CA PRO A 58 -5.08 2.88 7.76
C PRO A 58 -3.71 2.60 8.39
N ILE A 59 -2.65 3.03 7.73
CA ILE A 59 -1.27 2.89 8.18
C ILE A 59 -0.71 4.27 8.50
N PRO A 60 -0.31 4.52 9.76
CA PRO A 60 0.37 5.76 10.13
C PRO A 60 1.65 5.95 9.29
N ILE A 61 1.83 7.15 8.73
CA ILE A 61 2.96 7.45 7.84
C ILE A 61 4.31 7.32 8.55
N ASP A 62 4.37 7.69 9.82
CA ASP A 62 5.56 7.59 10.66
C ASP A 62 6.06 6.14 10.82
N VAL A 63 5.16 5.15 10.81
CA VAL A 63 5.53 3.72 10.85
C VAL A 63 6.23 3.27 9.57
N LEU A 64 5.89 3.86 8.43
CA LEU A 64 6.53 3.55 7.15
C LEU A 64 7.90 4.23 6.99
N GLY A 65 8.28 5.14 7.90
CA GLY A 65 9.53 5.87 7.82
C GLY A 65 9.62 6.83 6.62
N ILE A 66 8.47 7.26 6.08
CA ILE A 66 8.41 8.21 4.96
C ILE A 66 7.97 9.61 5.44
N PRO A 67 8.32 10.69 4.73
CA PRO A 67 7.89 12.04 5.11
C PRO A 67 6.37 12.25 4.97
N GLU A 68 5.78 12.96 5.94
CA GLU A 68 4.40 13.45 5.85
C GLU A 68 4.22 14.50 4.73
N GLU A 69 5.28 15.22 4.37
CA GLU A 69 5.25 16.14 3.23
C GLU A 69 5.41 15.36 1.92
N TYR A 70 4.70 15.81 0.88
CA TYR A 70 4.88 15.27 -0.47
C TYR A 70 6.20 15.74 -1.07
N GLU A 71 6.84 14.88 -1.86
CA GLU A 71 7.93 15.30 -2.73
C GLU A 71 7.44 16.36 -3.74
N ASP A 72 8.33 17.28 -4.15
CA ASP A 72 8.00 18.26 -5.19
C ASP A 72 7.87 17.56 -6.54
N GLU A 73 6.70 17.66 -7.15
CA GLU A 73 6.38 17.04 -8.44
C GLU A 73 7.34 17.49 -9.54
N LYS A 74 7.85 18.74 -9.48
CA LYS A 74 8.84 19.26 -10.44
C LYS A 74 10.17 18.51 -10.39
N THR A 75 10.42 17.80 -9.29
CA THR A 75 11.67 17.07 -9.03
C THR A 75 11.50 15.55 -9.12
N ILE A 76 10.25 15.06 -9.11
CA ILE A 76 9.96 13.63 -9.21
C ILE A 76 10.24 13.16 -10.64
N ASN A 77 11.05 12.10 -10.75
CA ASN A 77 11.17 11.35 -12.00
C ASN A 77 10.04 10.33 -12.08
N GLU A 78 9.11 10.54 -13.01
CA GLU A 78 7.94 9.68 -13.24
C GLU A 78 8.29 8.23 -13.66
N ASN A 79 9.51 8.01 -14.18
CA ASN A 79 9.97 6.69 -14.59
C ASN A 79 10.45 5.82 -13.42
N ILE A 80 10.68 6.43 -12.25
CA ILE A 80 11.05 5.73 -11.02
C ILE A 80 9.80 5.67 -10.16
N LYS A 81 9.54 4.59 -9.44
CA LYS A 81 8.47 4.48 -8.44
C LYS A 81 9.05 3.97 -7.13
N VAL A 82 8.53 4.46 -6.01
CA VAL A 82 8.89 3.94 -4.68
C VAL A 82 7.70 3.15 -4.16
N MET A 83 7.86 1.84 -4.11
CA MET A 83 6.81 0.90 -3.69
C MET A 83 7.28 0.11 -2.47
N ILE A 84 6.34 -0.42 -1.70
CA ILE A 84 6.61 -1.29 -0.55
C ILE A 84 5.99 -2.67 -0.79
N GLU A 85 6.72 -3.72 -0.44
CA GLU A 85 6.23 -5.08 -0.59
C GLU A 85 5.23 -5.43 0.53
N LYS A 86 4.23 -6.25 0.19
CA LYS A 86 3.25 -6.78 1.16
C LYS A 86 3.92 -7.58 2.27
N GLY A 87 4.96 -8.36 1.96
CA GLY A 87 5.75 -9.07 2.97
C GLY A 87 6.46 -8.12 3.94
N THR A 88 6.95 -6.98 3.46
CA THR A 88 7.51 -5.94 4.34
C THR A 88 6.44 -5.35 5.24
N LEU A 89 5.24 -5.05 4.72
CA LEU A 89 4.11 -4.58 5.51
C LEU A 89 3.66 -5.61 6.56
N ASN A 90 3.62 -6.90 6.22
CA ASN A 90 3.32 -7.99 7.15
C ASN A 90 4.28 -7.96 8.34
N ASN A 91 5.58 -7.84 8.09
CA ASN A 91 6.60 -7.80 9.15
C ASN A 91 6.54 -6.52 10.01
N LEU A 92 6.24 -5.37 9.41
CA LEU A 92 6.20 -4.08 10.11
C LEU A 92 4.96 -3.90 10.97
N LEU A 93 3.83 -4.47 10.55
CA LEU A 93 2.50 -4.17 11.08
C LEU A 93 1.75 -5.41 11.60
N ASP A 94 2.40 -6.58 11.63
CA ASP A 94 1.80 -7.87 12.00
C ASP A 94 0.53 -8.18 11.17
N LEU A 95 0.63 -8.02 9.85
CA LEU A 95 -0.45 -8.27 8.89
C LEU A 95 -0.29 -9.64 8.20
N ASP A 96 -1.39 -10.14 7.62
CA ASP A 96 -1.42 -11.34 6.77
C ASP A 96 -1.86 -11.00 5.33
N LEU A 97 -1.17 -10.03 4.71
CA LEU A 97 -1.40 -9.68 3.31
C LEU A 97 -0.89 -10.80 2.41
N ARG A 98 -1.72 -11.26 1.48
CA ARG A 98 -1.36 -12.33 0.53
C ARG A 98 -0.81 -11.74 -0.76
N PRO A 99 0.45 -12.05 -1.12
CA PRO A 99 0.95 -11.77 -2.46
C PRO A 99 0.26 -12.66 -3.51
N LEU A 100 0.15 -12.21 -4.78
CA LEU A 100 -0.40 -13.07 -5.84
C LEU A 100 0.58 -14.15 -6.30
N HIS A 101 1.89 -13.95 -6.17
CA HIS A 101 2.85 -14.96 -6.55
C HIS A 101 3.39 -15.57 -5.27
N GLN A 102 2.65 -16.55 -4.75
CA GLN A 102 3.17 -17.42 -3.71
C GLN A 102 4.16 -18.37 -4.38
N THR A 103 5.38 -17.88 -4.69
CA THR A 103 6.45 -18.79 -5.08
C THR A 103 6.66 -19.80 -3.96
N GLY A 104 6.68 -21.08 -4.31
CA GLY A 104 6.77 -22.17 -3.36
C GLY A 104 5.45 -22.65 -2.74
N GLN A 105 4.28 -22.19 -3.22
CA GLN A 105 3.04 -22.94 -3.00
C GLN A 105 2.83 -23.96 -4.12
N TYR A 106 2.71 -25.22 -3.73
CA TYR A 106 2.54 -26.33 -4.66
C TYR A 106 1.16 -26.93 -4.46
N CYS A 107 0.50 -27.31 -5.56
CA CYS A 107 -0.75 -28.06 -5.50
C CYS A 107 -0.51 -29.34 -4.69
N PRO A 108 -1.22 -29.59 -3.58
CA PRO A 108 -0.99 -30.78 -2.75
C PRO A 108 -1.34 -32.09 -3.47
N ASN A 109 -2.04 -32.00 -4.61
CA ASN A 109 -2.47 -33.16 -5.38
C ASN A 109 -1.56 -33.49 -6.57
N CYS A 110 -0.88 -32.49 -7.17
CA CYS A 110 0.00 -32.72 -8.32
C CYS A 110 1.43 -32.17 -8.17
N GLY A 111 1.71 -31.37 -7.14
CA GLY A 111 3.05 -30.85 -6.87
C GLY A 111 3.53 -29.77 -7.84
N GLU A 112 2.67 -29.31 -8.76
CA GLU A 112 2.95 -28.15 -9.62
C GLU A 112 2.85 -26.86 -8.81
N GLU A 113 3.68 -25.88 -9.16
CA GLU A 113 3.66 -24.55 -8.54
C GLU A 113 2.34 -23.83 -8.91
N LEU A 114 1.67 -23.25 -7.91
CA LEU A 114 0.35 -22.61 -8.02
C LEU A 114 0.42 -21.19 -8.58
#